data_AF-A0A2E4HHL2-F1
#
_entry.id   AF-A0A2E4HHL2-F1
#
_cell.length_a   1.000
_cell.length_b   1.000
_cell.length_c   1.000
_cell.angle_alpha   90.00
_cell.angle_beta   90.00
_cell.angle_gamma   90.00
#
_symmetry.space_group_name_H-M   'P 1'
#
loop_
_entity.id
_entity.type
_entity.pdbx_description
1 polymer ?
#
loop_
_entity_poly.entity_id
_entity_poly.type
_entity_poly.pdbx_seq_one_letter_code
_entity_poly.pdbx_strand_id
1 'polypeptide(L)'
;MDKFDRIQEIVNEDVNKLCEAEVSYGESWRQRGGVGAFMMLARKWDRIENQVNQHEYNIFTSFNHDPRKEGILDDIQDLRRYLLLVEEHITLPKE
;
A
#
# COMPACT_ATOMS: atom_id res chain seq x y z
N MET A 1 2.66 18.80 -16.82
CA MET A 1 2.03 17.60 -16.24
C MET A 1 1.18 18.07 -15.09
N ASP A 2 -0.12 17.82 -15.18
CA ASP A 2 -1.08 18.14 -14.12
C ASP A 2 -0.88 17.19 -12.92
N LYS A 3 -1.38 17.59 -11.75
CA LYS A 3 -1.44 16.77 -10.54
C LYS A 3 -2.10 15.42 -10.82
N PHE A 4 -3.19 15.38 -11.60
CA PHE A 4 -3.88 14.11 -11.86
C PHE A 4 -3.14 13.22 -12.84
N ASP A 5 -2.42 13.78 -13.81
CA ASP A 5 -1.49 13.01 -14.65
C ASP A 5 -0.46 12.27 -13.77
N ARG A 6 0.11 12.97 -12.77
CA ARG A 6 1.06 12.38 -11.83
C ARG A 6 0.43 11.29 -10.96
N ILE A 7 -0.80 11.50 -10.50
CA ILE A 7 -1.51 10.49 -9.72
C ILE A 7 -1.78 9.24 -10.57
N GLN A 8 -2.14 9.42 -11.84
CA GLN A 8 -2.36 8.30 -12.75
C GLN A 8 -1.08 7.48 -12.96
N GLU A 9 0.07 8.12 -13.13
CA GLU A 9 1.37 7.43 -13.20
C GLU A 9 1.63 6.57 -11.96
N ILE A 10 1.38 7.11 -10.75
CA ILE A 10 1.58 6.41 -9.48
C ILE A 10 0.68 5.17 -9.39
N VAL A 11 -0.61 5.31 -9.74
CA VAL A 11 -1.56 4.18 -9.72
C VAL A 11 -1.17 3.12 -10.75
N ASN A 12 -0.71 3.52 -11.94
CA ASN A 12 -0.25 2.57 -12.95
C ASN A 12 0.99 1.78 -12.47
N GLU A 13 1.92 2.44 -11.77
CA GLU A 13 3.06 1.76 -11.15
C GLU A 13 2.62 0.74 -10.10
N ASP A 14 1.61 1.07 -9.28
CA ASP A 14 1.06 0.14 -8.30
C ASP A 14 0.42 -1.09 -8.94
N VAL A 15 -0.34 -0.91 -10.03
CA VAL A 15 -0.91 -2.02 -10.79
C VAL A 15 0.20 -2.93 -11.32
N ASN A 16 1.27 -2.36 -11.90
CA ASN A 16 2.41 -3.15 -12.37
C ASN A 16 3.07 -3.94 -11.24
N LYS A 17 3.25 -3.32 -10.06
CA LYS A 17 3.81 -4.00 -8.88
C LYS A 17 2.91 -5.09 -8.34
N LEU A 18 1.59 -4.90 -8.38
CA LEU A 18 0.62 -5.94 -8.03
C LEU A 18 0.68 -7.11 -9.01
N CYS A 19 0.79 -6.87 -10.31
CA CYS A 19 0.99 -7.93 -11.31
C CYS A 19 2.29 -8.73 -11.07
N GLU A 20 3.40 -8.06 -10.75
CA GLU A 20 4.66 -8.72 -10.37
C GLU A 20 4.52 -9.55 -9.08
N ALA A 21 3.82 -9.01 -8.08
CA ALA A 21 3.60 -9.67 -6.80
C ALA A 21 2.69 -10.90 -6.92
N GLU A 22 1.68 -10.86 -7.80
CA GLU A 22 0.77 -11.97 -8.06
C GLU A 22 1.54 -13.21 -8.56
N VAL A 23 2.53 -13.03 -9.44
CA VAL A 23 3.39 -14.13 -9.92
C VAL A 23 4.20 -14.77 -8.78
N SER A 24 4.60 -13.97 -7.78
CA SER A 24 5.50 -14.40 -6.71
C SER A 24 4.77 -14.97 -5.50
N TYR A 25 3.63 -14.37 -5.14
CA TYR A 25 2.96 -14.58 -3.85
C TYR A 25 1.46 -14.87 -3.98
N GLY A 26 0.87 -14.71 -5.17
CA GLY A 26 -0.55 -14.91 -5.46
C GLY A 26 -1.46 -14.34 -4.37
N GLU A 27 -2.42 -15.17 -3.94
CA GLU A 27 -3.47 -14.79 -2.98
C GLU A 27 -3.04 -14.80 -1.50
N SER A 28 -1.73 -14.81 -1.21
CA SER A 28 -1.20 -14.86 0.17
C SER A 28 -1.80 -13.79 1.09
N TRP A 29 -2.09 -12.60 0.56
CA TRP A 29 -2.68 -11.47 1.28
C TRP A 29 -4.07 -11.76 1.87
N ARG A 30 -4.81 -12.70 1.28
CA ARG A 30 -6.15 -13.13 1.70
C ARG A 30 -6.23 -14.61 2.05
N GLN A 31 -5.11 -15.28 2.29
CA GLN A 31 -5.07 -16.73 2.57
C GLN A 31 -5.95 -17.13 3.78
N ARG A 32 -6.17 -16.21 4.73
CA ARG A 32 -7.08 -16.39 5.89
C ARG A 32 -8.41 -15.67 5.71
N GLY A 33 -8.86 -15.51 4.46
CA GLY A 33 -10.04 -14.73 4.11
C GLY A 33 -9.92 -13.27 4.51
N GLY A 34 -11.06 -12.63 4.78
CA GLY A 34 -11.13 -11.20 5.14
C GLY A 34 -10.31 -10.82 6.39
N VAL A 35 -10.13 -11.75 7.33
CA VAL A 35 -9.26 -11.51 8.51
C VAL A 35 -7.81 -11.34 8.09
N GLY A 36 -7.31 -12.19 7.19
CA GLY A 36 -5.96 -12.06 6.67
C GLY A 36 -5.75 -10.73 5.96
N ALA A 37 -6.70 -10.36 5.09
CA ALA A 37 -6.68 -9.09 4.37
C ALA A 37 -6.65 -7.88 5.31
N PHE A 38 -7.51 -7.87 6.34
CA PHE A 38 -7.52 -6.81 7.35
C PHE A 38 -6.20 -6.72 8.11
N MET A 39 -5.61 -7.86 8.52
CA MET A 39 -4.34 -7.87 9.25
C MET A 39 -3.17 -7.36 8.39
N MET A 40 -3.21 -7.56 7.07
CA MET A 40 -2.22 -6.97 6.16
C MET A 40 -2.33 -5.45 6.09
N LEU A 41 -3.56 -4.90 6.00
CA LEU A 41 -3.81 -3.46 6.05
C LEU A 41 -3.33 -2.86 7.37
N ALA A 42 -3.77 -3.43 8.49
CA ALA A 42 -3.40 -2.99 9.84
C ALA A 42 -1.88 -2.98 10.02
N ARG A 43 -1.20 -4.06 9.62
CA ARG A 43 0.27 -4.14 9.70
C ARG A 43 0.98 -3.02 8.94
N LYS A 44 0.48 -2.62 7.76
CA LYS A 44 1.09 -1.51 7.01
C LYS A 44 0.81 -0.17 7.68
N TRP A 45 -0.40 0.02 8.20
CA TRP A 45 -0.73 1.19 8.98
C TRP A 45 0.15 1.34 10.23
N ASP A 46 0.33 0.27 11.01
CA ASP A 46 1.18 0.26 12.21
C ASP A 46 2.63 0.66 11.88
N ARG A 47 3.15 0.26 10.73
CA ARG A 47 4.52 0.65 10.29
C ARG A 47 4.62 2.12 9.95
N ILE A 48 3.61 2.69 9.28
CA ILE A 48 3.53 4.12 9.01
C ILE A 48 3.46 4.88 10.33
N GLU A 49 2.56 4.46 11.23
CA GLU A 49 2.39 5.07 12.55
C GLU A 49 3.70 5.10 13.34
N ASN A 50 4.41 3.96 13.41
CA ASN A 50 5.70 3.84 14.09
C ASN A 50 6.76 4.79 13.53
N GLN A 51 6.81 4.99 12.21
CA GLN A 51 7.76 5.90 11.56
C GLN A 51 7.41 7.37 11.79
N VAL A 52 6.12 7.73 11.80
CA VAL A 52 5.71 9.12 11.98
C VAL A 52 5.68 9.57 13.44
N ASN A 53 5.57 8.64 14.38
CA ASN A 53 5.53 8.94 15.82
C ASN A 53 6.78 9.72 16.30
N GLN A 54 7.95 9.43 15.73
CA GLN A 54 9.21 10.13 16.04
C GLN A 54 9.24 11.59 15.55
N HIS A 55 8.28 11.98 14.72
CA HIS A 55 8.19 13.30 14.08
C HIS A 55 6.82 13.94 14.31
N GLU A 56 6.21 13.69 15.48
CA GLU A 56 4.91 14.27 15.89
C GLU A 56 3.80 14.03 14.86
N TYR A 57 3.81 12.85 14.23
CA TYR A 57 2.87 12.44 13.19
C TYR A 57 2.92 13.29 11.91
N ASN A 58 3.98 14.09 11.72
CA ASN A 58 4.21 14.84 10.48
C ASN A 58 4.87 13.95 9.43
N ILE A 59 4.04 13.36 8.56
CA ILE A 59 4.47 12.42 7.51
C ILE A 59 5.48 13.02 6.52
N PHE A 60 5.40 14.33 6.25
CA PHE A 60 6.34 14.99 5.35
C PHE A 60 7.71 15.16 5.99
N THR A 61 7.74 15.51 7.29
CA THR A 61 8.99 15.55 8.06
C THR A 61 9.61 14.15 8.16
N SER A 62 8.81 13.12 8.44
CA SER A 62 9.28 11.73 8.47
C SER A 62 9.91 11.30 7.15
N PHE A 63 9.26 11.61 6.02
CA PHE A 63 9.81 11.30 4.70
C PHE A 63 11.11 12.05 4.42
N ASN A 64 11.19 13.34 4.76
CA ASN A 64 12.41 14.12 4.54
C ASN A 64 13.58 13.64 5.39
N HIS A 65 13.30 13.04 6.55
CA HIS A 65 14.32 12.49 7.45
C HIS A 65 14.81 11.10 6.97
N ASP A 66 13.94 10.29 6.35
CA ASP A 66 14.32 9.02 5.72
C ASP A 66 13.71 8.89 4.30
N PRO A 67 14.36 9.49 3.27
CA PRO A 67 13.85 9.49 1.90
C PRO A 67 14.22 8.20 1.13
N ARG A 68 14.73 7.17 1.81
CA ARG A 68 15.09 5.91 1.16
C ARG A 68 13.84 5.23 0.59
N LYS A 69 14.05 4.44 -0.47
CA LYS A 69 12.98 3.68 -1.10
C LYS A 69 12.28 2.73 -0.12
N GLU A 70 13.02 2.15 0.82
CA GLU A 70 12.53 1.23 1.88
C GLU A 70 12.00 1.97 3.13
N GLY A 71 11.93 3.30 3.10
CA GLY A 71 11.37 4.11 4.18
C GLY A 71 9.86 4.22 4.09
N ILE A 72 9.30 5.29 4.68
CA ILE A 72 7.85 5.48 4.81
C ILE A 72 7.08 5.44 3.48
N LEU A 73 7.74 5.82 2.38
CA LEU A 73 7.15 5.75 1.05
C LEU A 73 6.80 4.31 0.65
N ASP A 74 7.63 3.32 1.00
CA ASP A 74 7.37 1.91 0.72
C ASP A 74 6.09 1.45 1.42
N ASP A 75 5.95 1.75 2.72
CA ASP A 75 4.79 1.32 3.50
C ASP A 75 3.50 2.04 3.05
N ILE A 76 3.58 3.31 2.63
CA ILE A 76 2.46 4.04 2.01
C ILE A 76 2.04 3.35 0.69
N GLN A 77 3.00 3.02 -0.15
CA GLN A 77 2.73 2.37 -1.44
C GLN A 77 2.14 0.97 -1.23
N ASP A 78 2.70 0.19 -0.30
CA ASP A 78 2.17 -1.12 0.05
C ASP A 78 0.75 -1.02 0.58
N LEU A 79 0.48 -0.14 1.55
CA LEU A 79 -0.88 0.03 2.07
C LEU A 79 -1.87 0.34 0.93
N ARG A 80 -1.52 1.24 0.02
CA ARG A 80 -2.36 1.58 -1.13
C ARG A 80 -2.61 0.37 -2.04
N ARG A 81 -1.59 -0.43 -2.33
CA ARG A 81 -1.70 -1.66 -3.12
C ARG A 81 -2.61 -2.70 -2.45
N TYR A 82 -2.49 -2.90 -1.14
CA TYR A 82 -3.39 -3.80 -0.40
C TYR A 82 -4.83 -3.28 -0.37
N LEU A 83 -5.05 -1.97 -0.27
CA LEU A 83 -6.38 -1.38 -0.38
C LEU A 83 -7.01 -1.65 -1.75
N LEU A 84 -6.24 -1.51 -2.84
CA LEU A 84 -6.70 -1.84 -4.19
C LEU A 84 -7.09 -3.32 -4.32
N LEU A 85 -6.28 -4.24 -3.79
CA LEU A 85 -6.60 -5.68 -3.80
C LEU A 85 -7.89 -6.00 -3.03
N VAL A 86 -8.05 -5.39 -1.86
CA VAL A 86 -9.25 -5.56 -1.03
C VAL A 86 -10.49 -5.01 -1.73
N GLU A 87 -10.41 -3.81 -2.29
CA GLU A 87 -11.50 -3.18 -3.02
C GLU A 87 -11.89 -3.98 -4.26
N GLU A 88 -10.93 -4.40 -5.07
CA GLU A 88 -11.15 -5.28 -6.23
C GLU A 88 -11.89 -6.54 -5.81
N HIS A 89 -11.42 -7.25 -4.78
CA HIS A 89 -12.03 -8.50 -4.34
C HIS A 89 -13.47 -8.33 -3.82
N ILE A 90 -13.77 -7.22 -3.15
CA ILE A 90 -15.11 -6.94 -2.59
C ILE A 90 -16.09 -6.48 -3.68
N THR A 91 -15.59 -5.74 -4.67
CA THR A 91 -16.40 -5.18 -5.77
C THR A 91 -16.48 -6.06 -7.00
N LEU A 92 -15.67 -7.13 -7.06
CA LEU A 92 -15.72 -8.13 -8.12
C LEU A 92 -17.15 -8.71 -8.21
N PRO A 93 -17.82 -8.60 -9.37
CA PRO A 93 -19.16 -9.17 -9.55
C PRO A 93 -19.15 -10.66 -9.22
N LYS A 94 -20.07 -11.09 -8.35
CA LYS A 94 -20.31 -12.50 -8.07
C LYS A 94 -21.30 -13.02 -9.10
N GLU A 95 -20.89 -14.03 -9.87
CA GLU A 95 -21.80 -14.81 -10.73
C GLU A 95 -22.91 -15.49 -9.94
#